data_AF-A0AAU7VG37-F1
#
_entry.id   AF-A0AAU7VG37-F1
#
_cell.length_a   1.000
_cell.length_b   1.000
_cell.length_c   1.000
_cell.angle_alpha   90.00
_cell.angle_beta   90.00
_cell.angle_gamma   90.00
#
_symmetry.space_group_name_H-M   'P 1'
#
loop_
_entity.id
_entity.type
_entity.pdbx_description
1 polymer ?
#
loop_
_entity_poly.entity_id
_entity_poly.type
_entity_poly.pdbx_seq_one_letter_code
_entity_poly.pdbx_strand_id
1 'polypeptide(L)' 'MKSEVKLLGAWPSPFVLRVRIALNIKSVEYEFIEERLESKSQLLLQSNPIYKKIPVLIHRDKPLCESLIIV' A
#
# COMPACT_ATOMS: atom_id res chain seq x y z
N MET A 1 9.79 -6.23 -15.27
CA MET A 1 10.20 -4.87 -14.82
C MET A 1 9.64 -4.69 -13.42
N LYS A 2 10.46 -4.30 -12.42
CA LYS A 2 9.93 -3.98 -11.08
C LYS A 2 9.05 -2.75 -11.22
N SER A 3 7.78 -2.81 -10.81
CA SER A 3 6.96 -1.60 -10.75
C SER A 3 7.60 -0.63 -9.76
N GLU A 4 7.65 0.62 -10.15
CA GLU A 4 8.23 1.70 -9.33
C GLU A 4 7.38 1.98 -8.09
N VAL A 5 6.10 1.62 -8.18
CA VAL A 5 5.07 1.77 -7.15
C VAL A 5 4.65 0.38 -6.67
N LYS A 6 4.58 0.22 -5.34
CA LYS A 6 4.04 -0.97 -4.67
C LYS A 6 2.95 -0.54 -3.71
N LEU A 7 1.89 -1.33 -3.62
CA LEU A 7 0.80 -1.11 -2.66
C LEU A 7 0.70 -2.32 -1.74
N LEU A 8 1.04 -2.10 -0.46
CA LEU A 8 0.78 -3.07 0.60
C LEU A 8 -0.67 -2.91 1.06
N GLY A 9 -1.43 -4.00 0.99
CA GLY A 9 -2.84 -3.97 1.36
C GLY A 9 -3.45 -5.34 1.48
N ALA A 10 -4.66 -5.39 2.01
CA ALA A 10 -5.49 -6.59 2.01
C ALA A 10 -6.72 -6.30 1.15
N TRP A 11 -7.12 -7.25 0.31
CA TRP A 11 -8.24 -7.07 -0.61
C TRP A 11 -9.57 -6.63 0.03
N PRO A 12 -9.97 -7.05 1.26
CA PRO A 12 -11.26 -6.65 1.81
C PRO A 12 -11.24 -5.25 2.44
N SER A 13 -10.06 -4.60 2.52
CA SER A 13 -9.92 -3.32 3.20
C SER A 13 -10.49 -2.17 2.37
N PRO A 14 -11.48 -1.42 2.88
CA PRO A 14 -12.02 -0.26 2.16
C PRO A 14 -10.98 0.86 2.00
N PHE A 15 -10.01 0.96 2.93
CA PHE A 15 -8.94 1.96 2.85
C PHE A 15 -7.95 1.64 1.72
N VAL A 16 -7.65 0.37 1.50
CA VAL A 16 -6.82 -0.07 0.36
C VAL A 16 -7.56 0.13 -0.96
N LEU A 17 -8.87 -0.17 -0.98
CA LEU A 17 -9.69 -0.01 -2.18
C LEU A 17 -9.69 1.44 -2.69
N ARG A 18 -9.72 2.45 -1.80
CA ARG A 18 -9.57 3.86 -2.17
C ARG A 18 -8.30 4.12 -2.98
N VAL A 19 -7.17 3.61 -2.50
CA VAL A 19 -5.86 3.77 -3.16
C VAL A 19 -5.84 3.03 -4.50
N ARG A 20 -6.35 1.79 -4.55
CA ARG A 20 -6.43 1.02 -5.80
C ARG A 20 -7.26 1.74 -6.87
N ILE A 21 -8.41 2.29 -6.50
CA ILE A 21 -9.27 3.07 -7.39
C ILE A 21 -8.51 4.32 -7.89
N ALA A 22 -7.87 5.07 -6.99
CA ALA A 22 -7.12 6.27 -7.36
C ALA A 22 -5.96 5.99 -8.32
N LEU A 23 -5.19 4.93 -8.07
CA LEU A 23 -4.10 4.50 -8.95
C LEU A 23 -4.61 4.09 -10.33
N ASN A 24 -5.72 3.33 -10.39
CA ASN A 24 -6.34 2.93 -11.65
C ASN A 24 -6.90 4.13 -12.43
N ILE A 25 -7.54 5.09 -11.76
CA ILE A 25 -8.04 6.33 -12.40
C ILE A 25 -6.87 7.15 -12.98
N LYS A 26 -5.73 7.17 -12.28
CA LYS A 26 -4.52 7.88 -12.71
C LYS A 26 -3.68 7.06 -13.70
N SER A 27 -4.11 5.87 -14.10
CA SER A 27 -3.36 4.94 -14.97
C SER A 27 -1.93 4.66 -14.49
N VAL A 28 -1.73 4.60 -13.16
CA VAL A 28 -0.43 4.29 -12.57
C VAL A 28 -0.33 2.78 -12.39
N GLU A 29 0.65 2.15 -13.02
CA GLU A 29 0.97 0.74 -12.78
C GLU A 29 1.59 0.54 -11.40
N TYR A 30 1.12 -0.47 -10.67
CA TYR A 30 1.62 -0.81 -9.34
C TYR A 30 1.62 -2.32 -9.11
N GLU A 31 2.57 -2.78 -8.31
CA GLU A 31 2.57 -4.14 -7.75
C GLU A 31 1.72 -4.14 -6.48
N PHE A 32 0.70 -4.99 -6.45
CA PHE A 32 -0.13 -5.17 -5.26
C PHE A 32 0.43 -6.33 -4.43
N ILE A 33 0.81 -6.03 -3.18
CA ILE A 33 1.36 -7.00 -2.25
C ILE A 33 0.31 -7.26 -1.17
N GLU A 34 -0.26 -8.47 -1.20
CA GLU A 34 -1.29 -8.88 -0.24
C GLU A 34 -0.69 -9.08 1.16
N GLU A 35 -1.21 -8.34 2.13
CA GLU A 35 -0.82 -8.40 3.54
C GLU A 35 -1.78 -9.27 4.35
N ARG A 36 -1.23 -10.10 5.24
CA ARG A 36 -2.01 -10.88 6.20
C ARG A 36 -2.20 -10.10 7.49
N LEU A 37 -3.44 -9.85 7.89
CA LEU A 37 -3.75 -9.07 9.10
C LEU A 37 -3.29 -9.76 10.40
N GLU A 38 -3.28 -11.09 10.41
CA GLU A 38 -2.84 -11.92 11.54
C GLU A 38 -1.31 -11.96 11.68
N SER A 39 -0.59 -11.83 10.56
CA SER A 39 0.87 -11.95 10.48
C SER A 39 1.42 -10.86 9.57
N LYS A 40 1.70 -9.69 10.18
CA LYS A 40 2.20 -8.51 9.46
C LYS A 40 3.57 -8.79 8.86
N SER A 41 3.75 -8.46 7.59
CA SER A 41 5.05 -8.63 6.95
C SER A 41 6.11 -7.71 7.56
N GLN A 42 7.39 -8.10 7.48
CA GLN A 42 8.49 -7.22 7.86
C GLN A 42 8.50 -5.93 7.04
N LEU A 43 8.10 -6.01 5.77
CA LEU A 43 8.01 -4.86 4.87
C LEU A 43 6.98 -3.84 5.38
N LEU A 44 5.81 -4.28 5.84
CA LEU A 44 4.80 -3.41 6.45
C LEU A 44 5.31 -2.78 7.75
N LEU A 45 5.98 -3.55 8.60
CA LEU A 45 6.52 -3.07 9.87
C LEU A 45 7.64 -2.03 9.68
N GLN A 46 8.48 -2.20 8.66
CA GLN A 46 9.51 -1.21 8.31
C GLN A 46 8.93 0.03 7.65
N SER A 47 7.90 -0.12 6.83
CA SER A 47 7.32 0.97 6.05
C SER A 47 6.34 1.84 6.86
N ASN A 48 5.63 1.26 7.83
CA ASN A 48 4.73 1.97 8.74
C ASN A 48 5.02 1.56 10.20
N PRO A 49 6.16 1.98 10.78
CA PRO A 49 6.57 1.55 12.12
C PRO A 49 5.65 2.07 13.23
N ILE A 50 4.97 3.21 13.00
CA ILE A 50 4.10 3.86 13.96
C ILE A 50 2.77 3.10 14.10
N TYR A 51 2.00 2.99 13.02
CA TYR A 51 0.65 2.42 13.08
C TYR A 51 0.60 0.95 12.69
N LYS A 52 1.57 0.47 11.89
CA LYS A 52 1.64 -0.91 11.40
C LYS A 52 0.33 -1.32 10.71
N LYS A 53 -0.24 -0.39 9.95
CA LYS A 53 -1.54 -0.51 9.26
C LYS A 53 -1.36 -0.35 7.75
N ILE A 54 -2.28 -0.96 7.03
CA ILE A 54 -2.50 -0.80 5.58
C ILE A 54 -3.57 0.27 5.32
N PRO A 55 -3.60 0.90 4.13
CA PRO A 55 -2.64 0.78 3.02
C PRO A 55 -1.30 1.46 3.31
N VAL A 56 -0.25 0.95 2.66
CA VAL A 56 1.03 1.65 2.53
C VAL A 56 1.43 1.63 1.06
N LEU A 57 1.61 2.82 0.47
CA LEU A 57 2.13 2.98 -0.88
C LEU A 57 3.63 3.19 -0.81
N ILE A 58 4.43 2.39 -1.51
CA ILE A 58 5.88 2.55 -1.57
C ILE A 58 6.23 2.98 -2.99
N HIS A 59 6.81 4.18 -3.12
CA HIS A 59 7.28 4.71 -4.38
C HIS A 59 8.77 4.98 -4.29
N ARG A 60 9.59 4.28 -5.10
CA ARG A 60 11.07 4.34 -5.03
C ARG A 60 11.61 4.20 -3.59
N ASP A 61 11.15 3.16 -2.89
CA ASP A 61 11.50 2.84 -1.50
C ASP A 61 11.07 3.88 -0.44
N LYS A 62 10.29 4.90 -0.83
CA LYS A 62 9.70 5.87 0.11
C LYS A 62 8.26 5.47 0.45
N PRO A 63 7.95 5.16 1.72
CA PRO A 63 6.60 4.78 2.12
C PRO A 63 5.70 6.01 2.35
N LEU A 64 4.47 5.94 1.88
CA LEU A 64 3.36 6.81 2.22
C LEU A 64 2.28 5.98 2.92
N CYS A 65 1.87 6.45 4.11
CA CYS A 65 0.84 5.82 4.93
C CYS A 65 -0.46 6.64 4.87
N GLU A 66 -1.54 6.07 5.37
CA GLU A 66 -2.90 6.66 5.46
C GLU A 66 -3.57 6.86 4.09
N SER A 67 -4.70 6.18 3.90
CA SER A 67 -5.39 6.15 2.60
C SER A 67 -5.75 7.51 2.02
N LEU A 68 -6.07 8.51 2.85
CA LEU A 68 -6.43 9.86 2.39
C LEU A 68 -5.22 10.73 2.05
N ILE A 69 -4.04 10.41 2.59
CA ILE A 69 -2.78 11.10 2.24
C ILE A 69 -2.24 10.55 0.92
N ILE A 70 -2.50 9.27 0.64
CA ILE A 70 -2.03 8.59 -0.58
C ILE A 70 -2.81 9.02 -1.84
N VAL A 71 -4.11 9.30 -1.73
CA VAL A 71 -5.02 9.63 -2.85
C VAL A 71 -4.86 11.10 -3.29
#